data_AF-A0A1V5D1X0-F1
#
_entry.id   AF-A0A1V5D1X0-F1
#
_cell.length_a   1.000
_cell.length_b   1.000
_cell.length_c   1.000
_cell.angle_alpha   90.00
_cell.angle_beta   90.00
_cell.angle_gamma   90.00
#
_symmetry.space_group_name_H-M   'P 1'
#
loop_
_entity.id
_entity.type
_entity.pdbx_description
1 polymer ?
#
loop_
_entity_poly.entity_id
_entity_poly.type
_entity_poly.pdbx_seq_one_letter_code
_entity_poly.pdbx_strand_id
1 'polypeptide(L)'
;MSTWLVPRSELTVDQLRVVEASPTKHRLVFGLAGSGKTQVLVHRAAFLRERYNVQENTFRIFILTNVLRDYIRSGVAFLGLPDAAVSTFDAWCVDFYQNKLSRSLPWNGTTRSPDFPKIRRLVLRFLRENTNSQEPFSFVLVDEGQDLTNESFEILKLISRHVTVFADYLQQIYEGGAEIGNITDALGVSPQKAFLLGTYRNSPDVAQLASYFISDRQRRAEYLSQVKGNVSFFVSGTKTGVPS
;
A
#
# COMPACT_ATOMS: atom_id res chain seq x y z
N MET A 1 6.29 -2.49 25.30
CA MET A 1 5.04 -2.23 24.56
C MET A 1 4.91 -3.29 23.49
N SER A 2 3.78 -3.99 23.42
CA SER A 2 3.51 -4.94 22.34
C SER A 2 3.23 -4.16 21.06
N THR A 3 4.17 -4.19 20.11
CA THR A 3 3.98 -3.58 18.79
C THR A 3 3.16 -4.54 17.93
N TRP A 4 2.24 -3.99 17.13
CA TRP A 4 1.52 -4.77 16.11
C TRP A 4 2.42 -5.10 14.91
N LEU A 5 3.57 -4.46 14.82
CA LEU A 5 4.56 -4.67 13.77
C LEU A 5 5.27 -6.00 14.02
N VAL A 6 5.16 -6.91 13.06
CA VAL A 6 5.85 -8.20 13.10
C VAL A 6 7.35 -7.95 12.91
N PRO A 7 8.24 -8.57 13.71
CA PRO A 7 9.68 -8.45 13.53
C PRO A 7 10.10 -8.80 12.11
N ARG A 8 11.14 -8.13 11.59
CA ARG A 8 11.62 -8.39 10.21
C ARG A 8 11.97 -9.86 9.99
N SER A 9 12.51 -10.54 11.01
CA SER A 9 12.86 -11.96 10.99
C SER A 9 11.68 -12.91 10.80
N GLU A 10 10.47 -12.45 11.07
CA GLU A 10 9.22 -13.22 10.95
C GLU A 10 8.47 -12.93 9.65
N LEU A 11 8.98 -12.02 8.80
CA LEU A 11 8.44 -11.80 7.46
C LEU A 11 8.73 -13.00 6.57
N THR A 12 7.80 -13.32 5.69
CA THR A 12 8.02 -14.40 4.72
C THR A 12 9.05 -14.01 3.68
N VAL A 13 9.60 -15.01 2.98
CA VAL A 13 10.56 -14.78 1.89
C VAL A 13 9.97 -13.86 0.81
N ASP A 14 8.69 -14.02 0.46
CA ASP A 14 8.04 -13.15 -0.53
C ASP A 14 7.86 -11.71 -0.02
N GLN A 15 7.49 -11.55 1.25
CA GLN A 15 7.43 -10.23 1.90
C GLN A 15 8.80 -9.56 1.93
N LEU A 16 9.86 -10.27 2.33
CA LEU A 16 11.23 -9.78 2.35
C LEU A 16 11.73 -9.39 0.95
N ARG A 17 11.41 -10.18 -0.09
CA ARG A 17 11.74 -9.81 -1.47
C ARG A 17 11.11 -8.47 -1.85
N VAL A 18 9.87 -8.18 -1.42
CA VAL A 18 9.24 -6.88 -1.67
C VAL A 18 9.91 -5.77 -0.86
N VAL A 19 10.23 -6.03 0.42
CA VAL A 19 10.93 -5.06 1.27
C VAL A 19 12.27 -4.65 0.66
N GLU A 20 13.05 -5.61 0.20
CA GLU A 20 14.44 -5.41 -0.26
C GLU A 20 14.54 -5.04 -1.75
N ALA A 21 13.43 -5.05 -2.47
CA ALA A 21 13.47 -4.84 -3.91
C ALA A 21 14.02 -3.45 -4.27
N SER A 22 14.95 -3.42 -5.24
CA SER A 22 15.58 -2.20 -5.73
C SER A 22 14.55 -1.13 -6.17
N PRO A 23 14.79 0.16 -5.87
CA PRO A 23 13.91 1.27 -6.25
C PRO A 23 14.21 1.84 -7.65
N THR A 24 15.00 1.16 -8.50
CA THR A 24 15.36 1.64 -9.86
C THR A 24 14.17 1.85 -10.80
N LYS A 25 13.03 1.26 -10.50
CA LYS A 25 11.76 1.48 -11.20
C LYS A 25 10.62 1.57 -10.21
N HIS A 26 9.55 2.27 -10.56
CA HIS A 26 8.32 2.25 -9.77
C HIS A 26 7.81 0.82 -9.58
N ARG A 27 7.01 0.60 -8.54
CA ARG A 27 6.58 -0.73 -8.13
C ARG A 27 5.10 -0.73 -7.77
N LEU A 28 4.40 -1.75 -8.24
CA LEU A 28 3.05 -2.10 -7.81
C LEU A 28 3.11 -3.48 -7.17
N VAL A 29 2.60 -3.59 -5.95
CA VAL A 29 2.58 -4.80 -5.13
C VAL A 29 1.13 -5.17 -4.89
N PHE A 30 0.76 -6.39 -5.26
CA PHE A 30 -0.57 -6.92 -5.00
C PHE A 30 -0.56 -7.82 -3.79
N GLY A 31 -1.56 -7.67 -2.93
CA GLY A 31 -1.78 -8.58 -1.82
C GLY A 31 -3.25 -8.58 -1.43
N LEU A 32 -3.80 -9.78 -1.20
CA LEU A 32 -5.15 -9.89 -0.69
C LEU A 32 -5.26 -9.34 0.75
N ALA A 33 -6.50 -9.16 1.21
CA ALA A 33 -6.79 -8.83 2.59
C ALA A 33 -6.10 -9.80 3.55
N GLY A 34 -5.36 -9.27 4.53
CA GLY A 34 -4.63 -10.08 5.50
C GLY A 34 -3.25 -10.59 5.04
N SER A 35 -2.76 -10.19 3.86
CA SER A 35 -1.42 -10.55 3.36
C SER A 35 -0.25 -9.76 3.96
N GLY A 36 -0.55 -8.81 4.84
CA GLY A 36 0.46 -8.00 5.50
C GLY A 36 0.98 -6.84 4.64
N LYS A 37 0.23 -6.36 3.63
CA LYS A 37 0.59 -5.19 2.80
C LYS A 37 1.18 -4.04 3.62
N THR A 38 0.46 -3.59 4.65
CA THR A 38 0.90 -2.50 5.54
C THR A 38 2.17 -2.85 6.32
N GLN A 39 2.38 -4.10 6.74
CA GLN A 39 3.65 -4.54 7.36
C GLN A 39 4.81 -4.41 6.38
N VAL A 40 4.64 -4.95 5.17
CA VAL A 40 5.65 -4.90 4.10
C VAL A 40 5.95 -3.46 3.70
N LEU A 41 4.93 -2.61 3.62
CA LEU A 41 5.06 -1.19 3.32
C LEU A 41 5.97 -0.50 4.35
N VAL A 42 5.69 -0.69 5.64
CA VAL A 42 6.43 -0.01 6.72
C VAL A 42 7.85 -0.56 6.86
N HIS A 43 8.05 -1.87 6.67
CA HIS A 43 9.40 -2.45 6.61
C HIS A 43 10.20 -2.00 5.38
N ARG A 44 9.55 -1.85 4.22
CA ARG A 44 10.16 -1.31 3.00
C ARG A 44 10.56 0.15 3.19
N ALA A 45 9.72 0.95 3.84
CA ALA A 45 10.03 2.34 4.18
C ALA A 45 11.35 2.45 4.96
N ALA A 46 11.47 1.66 6.03
CA ALA A 46 12.68 1.63 6.86
C ALA A 46 13.90 1.13 6.06
N PHE A 47 13.75 0.05 5.30
CA PHE A 47 14.82 -0.49 4.47
C PHE A 47 15.33 0.54 3.45
N LEU A 48 14.43 1.22 2.73
CA LEU A 48 14.82 2.22 1.73
C LEU A 48 15.55 3.40 2.35
N ARG A 49 15.08 3.88 3.51
CA ARG A 49 15.77 4.97 4.24
C ARG A 49 17.19 4.55 4.63
N GLU A 50 17.33 3.40 5.28
CA GLU A 50 18.61 2.91 5.80
C GLU A 50 19.59 2.60 4.66
N ARG A 51 19.15 1.80 3.68
CA ARG A 51 20.02 1.30 2.60
C ARG A 51 20.54 2.39 1.67
N TYR A 52 19.74 3.44 1.45
CA TYR A 52 20.03 4.52 0.51
C TYR A 52 20.36 5.85 1.20
N ASN A 53 20.46 5.87 2.53
CA ASN A 53 20.82 7.02 3.35
C ASN A 53 20.03 8.31 2.98
N VAL A 54 18.71 8.16 2.91
CA VAL A 54 17.82 9.22 2.43
C VAL A 54 17.39 10.14 3.57
N GLN A 55 17.43 11.45 3.33
CA GLN A 55 17.01 12.45 4.31
C GLN A 55 15.53 12.33 4.66
N GLU A 56 15.18 12.59 5.91
CA GLU A 56 13.83 12.45 6.49
C GLU A 56 12.74 13.19 5.69
N ASN A 57 13.06 14.35 5.12
CA ASN A 57 12.11 15.17 4.36
C ASN A 57 11.90 14.72 2.92
N THR A 58 12.69 13.77 2.43
CA THR A 58 12.62 13.29 1.04
C THR A 58 11.92 11.92 0.93
N PHE A 59 11.20 11.53 1.99
CA PHE A 59 10.51 10.25 2.11
C PHE A 59 9.05 10.46 2.55
N ARG A 60 8.09 9.79 1.89
CA ARG A 60 6.65 9.86 2.24
C ARG A 60 5.93 8.52 2.15
N ILE A 61 5.00 8.32 3.06
CA ILE A 61 4.03 7.22 3.10
C ILE A 61 2.63 7.85 3.02
N PHE A 62 1.92 7.52 1.95
CA PHE A 62 0.51 7.87 1.76
C PHE A 62 -0.38 6.70 2.12
N ILE A 63 -1.40 7.02 2.89
CA ILE A 63 -2.38 6.06 3.41
C ILE A 63 -3.79 6.63 3.21
N LEU A 64 -4.78 5.76 3.14
CA LEU A 64 -6.12 6.19 2.75
C LEU A 64 -6.88 6.89 3.87
N THR A 65 -6.81 6.39 5.10
CA THR A 65 -7.67 6.87 6.20
C THR A 65 -6.88 7.37 7.41
N ASN A 66 -7.48 8.33 8.12
CA ASN A 66 -6.92 8.85 9.37
C ASN A 66 -6.88 7.79 10.49
N VAL A 67 -7.76 6.78 10.46
CA VAL A 67 -7.74 5.68 11.44
C VAL A 67 -6.52 4.79 11.22
N LEU A 68 -6.24 4.44 9.96
CA LEU A 68 -5.05 3.67 9.61
C LEU A 68 -3.77 4.48 9.87
N ARG A 69 -3.84 5.81 9.80
CA ARG A 69 -2.71 6.70 10.11
C ARG A 69 -2.17 6.50 11.50
N ASP A 70 -3.02 6.61 12.52
CA ASP A 70 -2.53 6.58 13.89
C ASP A 70 -1.99 5.18 14.26
N TYR A 71 -2.56 4.14 13.65
CA TYR A 71 -2.02 2.78 13.71
C TYR A 71 -0.63 2.68 13.06
N ILE A 72 -0.48 3.15 11.82
CA ILE A 72 0.80 3.13 11.09
C ILE A 72 1.87 3.97 11.78
N ARG A 73 1.50 5.14 12.32
CA ARG A 73 2.41 6.03 13.06
C ARG A 73 3.11 5.33 14.21
N SER A 74 2.40 4.50 14.96
CA SER A 74 3.02 3.71 16.04
C SER A 74 4.08 2.72 15.54
N GLY A 75 3.86 2.08 14.38
CA GLY A 75 4.83 1.17 13.76
C GLY A 75 6.01 1.91 13.11
N VAL A 76 5.74 3.05 12.48
CA VAL A 76 6.75 3.93 11.88
C VAL A 76 7.69 4.50 12.95
N ALA A 77 7.16 4.95 14.09
CA ALA A 77 7.96 5.38 15.23
C ALA A 77 8.84 4.25 15.80
N PHE A 78 8.31 3.02 15.86
CA PHE A 78 9.09 1.85 16.28
C PHE A 78 10.27 1.56 15.34
N LEU A 79 10.12 1.81 14.04
CA LEU A 79 11.20 1.71 13.05
C LEU A 79 12.09 2.97 12.97
N GLY A 80 11.92 3.91 13.89
CA GLY A 80 12.69 5.16 13.96
C GLY A 80 12.39 6.14 12.83
N LEU A 81 11.32 5.92 12.04
CA LEU A 81 10.90 6.83 10.97
C LEU A 81 10.16 8.05 11.55
N PRO A 82 10.31 9.24 10.95
CA PRO A 82 9.68 10.47 11.47
C PRO A 82 8.17 10.45 11.25
N ASP A 83 7.39 10.96 12.21
CA ASP A 83 5.92 11.03 12.12
C ASP A 83 5.44 11.80 10.88
N ALA A 84 6.17 12.87 10.52
CA ALA A 84 5.90 13.70 9.34
C ALA A 84 6.06 12.95 7.99
N ALA A 85 6.62 11.73 7.99
CA ALA A 85 6.67 10.90 6.79
C ALA A 85 5.29 10.34 6.42
N VAL A 86 4.34 10.26 7.36
CA VAL A 86 3.04 9.60 7.15
C VAL A 86 1.93 10.65 7.06
N SER A 87 1.21 10.66 5.94
CA SER A 87 0.02 11.50 5.77
C SER A 87 -1.00 10.82 4.86
N THR A 88 -2.23 11.33 4.82
CA THR A 88 -3.12 11.00 3.70
C THR A 88 -2.67 11.74 2.44
N PHE A 89 -3.01 11.19 1.27
CA PHE A 89 -2.69 11.83 -0.01
C PHE A 89 -3.40 13.19 -0.16
N ASP A 90 -4.65 13.28 0.32
CA ASP A 90 -5.41 14.52 0.30
C ASP A 90 -4.88 15.59 1.25
N ALA A 91 -4.43 15.20 2.45
CA ALA A 91 -3.77 16.14 3.35
C ALA A 91 -2.52 16.74 2.68
N TRP A 92 -1.71 15.90 2.02
CA TRP A 92 -0.56 16.37 1.27
C TRP A 92 -0.96 17.30 0.12
N CYS A 93 -2.02 16.97 -0.64
CA CYS A 93 -2.51 17.84 -1.72
C CYS A 93 -3.00 19.20 -1.20
N VAL A 94 -3.69 19.21 -0.05
CA VAL A 94 -4.13 20.44 0.63
C VAL A 94 -2.93 21.29 1.04
N ASP A 95 -1.95 20.69 1.71
CA ASP A 95 -0.74 21.38 2.16
C ASP A 95 0.05 21.94 0.97
N PHE A 96 0.22 21.15 -0.08
CA PHE A 96 0.88 21.59 -1.31
C PHE A 96 0.13 22.77 -1.94
N TYR A 97 -1.19 22.65 -2.08
CA TYR A 97 -2.05 23.71 -2.63
C TYR A 97 -1.91 25.01 -1.84
N GLN A 98 -1.97 24.94 -0.51
CA GLN A 98 -1.89 26.14 0.34
C GLN A 98 -0.53 26.81 0.30
N ASN A 99 0.54 26.03 0.15
CA ASN A 99 1.90 26.54 0.09
C ASN A 99 2.29 27.08 -1.29
N LYS A 100 1.73 26.55 -2.38
CA LYS A 100 2.18 26.84 -3.75
C LYS A 100 1.17 27.62 -4.60
N LEU A 101 -0.13 27.51 -4.32
CA LEU A 101 -1.19 28.09 -5.14
C LEU A 101 -1.98 29.16 -4.38
N SER A 102 -2.64 28.80 -3.28
CA SER A 102 -3.51 29.74 -2.54
C SER A 102 -3.83 29.25 -1.13
N ARG A 103 -3.81 30.15 -0.15
CA ARG A 103 -4.22 29.85 1.23
C ARG A 103 -5.69 29.42 1.33
N SER A 104 -6.56 29.91 0.44
CA SER A 104 -7.99 29.61 0.44
C SER A 104 -8.28 28.34 -0.36
N LEU A 105 -8.83 27.32 0.31
CA LEU A 105 -9.13 26.04 -0.32
C LEU A 105 -10.43 26.11 -1.14
N PRO A 106 -10.49 25.43 -2.31
CA PRO A 106 -11.74 25.08 -2.94
C PRO A 106 -12.63 24.29 -1.97
N TRP A 107 -13.87 24.75 -1.77
CA TRP A 107 -14.81 24.15 -0.83
C TRP A 107 -15.98 23.50 -1.56
N ASN A 108 -16.36 22.29 -1.11
CA ASN A 108 -17.55 21.61 -1.57
C ASN A 108 -18.70 21.87 -0.58
N GLY A 109 -19.70 22.64 -1.03
CA GLY A 109 -20.86 23.00 -0.19
C GLY A 109 -21.75 21.82 0.18
N THR A 110 -21.78 20.76 -0.64
CA THR A 110 -22.61 19.57 -0.42
C THR A 110 -22.01 18.69 0.67
N THR A 111 -20.71 18.38 0.57
CA THR A 111 -20.01 17.53 1.57
C THR A 111 -19.53 18.32 2.78
N ARG A 112 -19.63 19.66 2.74
CA ARG A 112 -19.10 20.58 3.76
C ARG A 112 -17.64 20.28 4.11
N SER A 113 -16.84 20.06 3.08
CA SER A 113 -15.42 19.73 3.19
C SER A 113 -14.63 20.42 2.07
N PRO A 114 -13.29 20.42 2.13
CA PRO A 114 -12.48 20.75 0.95
C PRO A 114 -12.90 19.90 -0.27
N ASP A 115 -12.93 20.52 -1.44
CA ASP A 115 -13.21 19.87 -2.71
C ASP A 115 -11.93 19.15 -3.18
N PHE A 116 -11.67 17.97 -2.62
CA PHE A 116 -10.47 17.18 -2.91
C PHE A 116 -10.27 16.90 -4.41
N PRO A 117 -11.29 16.49 -5.20
CA PRO A 117 -11.13 16.34 -6.64
C PRO A 117 -10.68 17.62 -7.35
N LYS A 118 -11.23 18.79 -6.98
CA LYS A 118 -10.79 20.07 -7.55
C LYS A 118 -9.38 20.43 -7.10
N ILE A 119 -9.02 20.19 -5.84
CA ILE A 119 -7.67 20.43 -5.32
C ILE A 119 -6.65 19.58 -6.07
N ARG A 120 -6.87 18.27 -6.19
CA ARG A 120 -5.96 17.36 -6.93
C ARG A 120 -5.76 17.82 -8.37
N ARG A 121 -6.83 18.20 -9.08
CA ARG A 121 -6.74 18.73 -10.45
C ARG A 121 -5.88 19.99 -10.55
N LEU A 122 -6.02 20.92 -9.60
CA LEU A 122 -5.22 22.15 -9.56
C LEU A 122 -3.76 21.88 -9.21
N VAL A 123 -3.50 20.97 -8.27
CA VAL A 123 -2.14 20.52 -7.92
C VAL A 123 -1.47 19.85 -9.12
N LEU A 124 -2.16 18.93 -9.80
CA LEU A 124 -1.64 18.25 -10.99
C LEU A 124 -1.29 19.25 -12.10
N ARG A 125 -2.18 20.21 -12.37
CA ARG A 125 -1.91 21.28 -13.35
C ARG A 125 -0.65 22.04 -12.99
N PHE A 126 -0.53 22.50 -11.75
CA PHE A 126 0.64 23.24 -11.28
C PHE A 126 1.93 22.43 -11.44
N LEU A 127 1.91 21.15 -11.04
CA LEU A 127 3.08 20.28 -11.15
C LEU A 127 3.52 20.08 -12.61
N ARG A 128 2.58 19.88 -13.54
CA ARG A 128 2.87 19.76 -14.98
C ARG A 128 3.50 21.03 -15.56
N GLU A 129 3.02 22.19 -15.12
CA GLU A 129 3.52 23.49 -15.58
C GLU A 129 4.88 23.83 -14.95
N ASN A 130 5.25 23.20 -13.82
CA ASN A 130 6.42 23.55 -13.01
C ASN A 130 7.33 22.34 -12.70
N THR A 131 7.43 21.38 -13.62
CA THR A 131 8.09 20.08 -13.41
C THR A 131 9.52 20.17 -12.86
N ASN A 132 10.28 21.21 -13.22
CA ASN A 132 11.67 21.38 -12.78
C ASN A 132 11.84 22.24 -11.51
N SER A 133 10.75 22.73 -10.93
CA SER A 133 10.80 23.72 -9.84
C SER A 133 10.68 23.11 -8.45
N GLN A 134 10.40 21.80 -8.36
CA GLN A 134 10.28 21.10 -7.08
C GLN A 134 11.33 19.98 -7.02
N GLU A 135 12.04 19.88 -5.90
CA GLU A 135 12.84 18.70 -5.63
C GLU A 135 11.90 17.53 -5.34
N PRO A 136 11.95 16.43 -6.11
CA PRO A 136 11.07 15.30 -5.88
C PRO A 136 11.50 14.56 -4.62
N PHE A 137 10.53 13.93 -3.96
CA PHE A 137 10.82 12.93 -2.94
C PHE A 137 11.71 11.83 -3.55
N SER A 138 12.63 11.32 -2.75
CA SER A 138 13.43 10.16 -3.11
C SER A 138 12.52 8.92 -3.20
N PHE A 139 11.63 8.74 -2.22
CA PHE A 139 10.69 7.61 -2.18
C PHE A 139 9.31 8.04 -1.70
N VAL A 140 8.29 7.52 -2.39
CA VAL A 140 6.88 7.55 -1.98
C VAL A 140 6.36 6.13 -1.91
N LEU A 141 5.73 5.78 -0.79
CA LEU A 141 5.01 4.52 -0.63
C LEU A 141 3.54 4.81 -0.45
N VAL A 142 2.68 3.98 -1.03
CA VAL A 142 1.23 4.17 -1.01
C VAL A 142 0.56 2.89 -0.54
N ASP A 143 -0.27 2.98 0.49
CA ASP A 143 -1.19 1.92 0.89
C ASP A 143 -2.56 2.11 0.22
N GLU A 144 -3.29 1.01 0.02
CA GLU A 144 -4.63 1.00 -0.61
C GLU A 144 -4.70 1.74 -1.95
N GLY A 145 -3.72 1.49 -2.84
CA GLY A 145 -3.62 2.14 -4.14
C GLY A 145 -4.82 1.93 -5.06
N GLN A 146 -5.62 0.87 -4.86
CA GLN A 146 -6.84 0.63 -5.62
C GLN A 146 -7.90 1.73 -5.46
N ASP A 147 -7.82 2.52 -4.38
CA ASP A 147 -8.76 3.59 -4.07
C ASP A 147 -8.31 4.96 -4.63
N LEU A 148 -7.16 5.01 -5.30
CA LEU A 148 -6.65 6.20 -5.96
C LEU A 148 -7.13 6.33 -7.41
N THR A 149 -7.21 7.59 -7.87
CA THR A 149 -7.55 7.94 -9.25
C THR A 149 -6.30 8.01 -10.14
N ASN A 150 -6.48 7.96 -11.47
CA ASN A 150 -5.39 8.17 -12.44
C ASN A 150 -4.66 9.51 -12.22
N GLU A 151 -5.41 10.56 -11.92
CA GLU A 151 -4.85 11.88 -11.57
C GLU A 151 -3.91 11.79 -10.36
N SER A 152 -4.29 10.99 -9.36
CA SER A 152 -3.48 10.79 -8.15
C SER A 152 -2.16 10.09 -8.50
N PHE A 153 -2.18 9.04 -9.32
CA PHE A 153 -0.97 8.35 -9.77
C PHE A 153 -0.04 9.26 -10.59
N GLU A 154 -0.60 10.16 -11.38
CA GLU A 154 0.22 11.10 -12.13
C GLU A 154 0.93 12.11 -11.22
N ILE A 155 0.21 12.65 -10.22
CA ILE A 155 0.83 13.49 -9.19
C ILE A 155 1.96 12.71 -8.50
N LEU A 156 1.71 11.46 -8.08
CA LEU A 156 2.70 10.62 -7.40
C LEU A 156 3.99 10.45 -8.20
N LYS A 157 3.90 10.30 -9.52
CA LYS A 157 5.07 10.24 -10.42
C LYS A 157 5.82 11.57 -10.51
N LEU A 158 5.09 12.68 -10.57
CA LEU A 158 5.70 14.01 -10.69
C LEU A 158 6.43 14.42 -9.41
N ILE A 159 5.98 13.95 -8.24
CA ILE A 159 6.53 14.35 -6.95
C ILE A 159 7.59 13.39 -6.40
N SER A 160 7.88 12.28 -7.07
CA SER A 160 8.76 11.24 -6.54
C SER A 160 9.64 10.58 -7.60
N ARG A 161 10.92 10.37 -7.25
CA ARG A 161 11.84 9.56 -8.07
C ARG A 161 11.43 8.09 -8.10
N HIS A 162 10.82 7.59 -7.02
CA HIS A 162 10.35 6.21 -6.95
C HIS A 162 9.07 6.09 -6.14
N VAL A 163 8.06 5.45 -6.75
CA VAL A 163 6.78 5.14 -6.11
C VAL A 163 6.66 3.63 -5.91
N THR A 164 6.36 3.18 -4.70
CA THR A 164 5.84 1.82 -4.44
C THR A 164 4.39 1.90 -4.03
N VAL A 165 3.50 1.23 -4.76
CA VAL A 165 2.06 1.19 -4.48
C VAL A 165 1.70 -0.22 -4.03
N PHE A 166 1.00 -0.33 -2.90
CA PHE A 166 0.38 -1.56 -2.43
C PHE A 166 -1.10 -1.50 -2.77
N ALA A 167 -1.65 -2.56 -3.36
CA ALA A 167 -3.05 -2.63 -3.74
C ALA A 167 -3.66 -4.01 -3.51
N ASP A 168 -4.96 -4.03 -3.29
CA ASP A 168 -5.78 -5.25 -3.27
C ASP A 168 -6.66 -5.31 -4.51
N TYR A 169 -6.43 -6.31 -5.37
CA TYR A 169 -7.17 -6.45 -6.61
C TYR A 169 -8.59 -7.00 -6.44
N LEU A 170 -8.92 -7.56 -5.26
CA LEU A 170 -10.25 -8.10 -4.97
C LEU A 170 -11.13 -7.12 -4.18
N GLN A 171 -10.58 -6.01 -3.66
CA GLN A 171 -11.28 -5.06 -2.79
C GLN A 171 -11.53 -3.68 -3.43
N GLN A 172 -11.83 -3.61 -4.72
CA GLN A 172 -12.36 -2.36 -5.29
C GLN A 172 -13.79 -2.12 -4.78
N ILE A 173 -13.93 -1.24 -3.78
CA ILE A 173 -15.20 -0.91 -3.13
C ILE A 173 -15.70 0.51 -3.43
N TYR A 174 -14.93 1.34 -4.15
CA TYR A 174 -15.31 2.72 -4.50
C TYR A 174 -15.54 2.91 -6.01
N GLU A 175 -16.65 3.59 -6.35
CA GLU A 175 -16.88 4.09 -7.71
C GLU A 175 -15.81 5.13 -8.08
N GLY A 176 -15.00 4.84 -9.11
CA GLY A 176 -13.94 5.73 -9.61
C GLY A 176 -12.50 5.31 -9.26
N GLY A 177 -12.30 4.20 -8.55
CA GLY A 177 -10.98 3.59 -8.37
C GLY A 177 -10.39 3.10 -9.70
N ALA A 178 -9.06 3.22 -9.86
CA ALA A 178 -8.38 2.77 -11.07
C ALA A 178 -8.41 1.23 -11.16
N GLU A 179 -8.93 0.68 -12.28
CA GLU A 179 -8.72 -0.73 -12.64
C GLU A 179 -7.22 -1.07 -12.62
N ILE A 180 -6.86 -2.32 -12.35
CA ILE A 180 -5.46 -2.78 -12.27
C ILE A 180 -4.64 -2.32 -13.48
N GLY A 181 -5.22 -2.42 -14.69
CA GLY A 181 -4.60 -1.95 -15.93
C GLY A 181 -4.27 -0.45 -15.87
N ASN A 182 -5.18 0.35 -15.34
CA ASN A 182 -4.98 1.78 -15.19
C ASN A 182 -3.85 2.11 -14.21
N ILE A 183 -3.66 1.33 -13.14
CA ILE A 183 -2.55 1.54 -12.20
C ILE A 183 -1.21 1.19 -12.86
N THR A 184 -1.15 0.07 -13.58
CA THR A 184 0.08 -0.35 -14.29
C THR A 184 0.47 0.65 -15.37
N ASP A 185 -0.51 1.13 -16.14
CA ASP A 185 -0.31 2.11 -17.21
C ASP A 185 0.08 3.47 -16.61
N ALA A 186 -0.62 3.91 -15.56
CA ALA A 186 -0.32 5.16 -14.88
C ALA A 186 1.09 5.16 -14.30
N LEU A 187 1.57 4.06 -13.71
CA LEU A 187 2.92 3.98 -13.16
C LEU A 187 3.99 3.65 -14.23
N GLY A 188 3.62 3.31 -15.46
CA GLY A 188 4.56 2.86 -16.49
C GLY A 188 5.32 1.60 -16.08
N VAL A 189 4.69 0.75 -15.26
CA VAL A 189 5.28 -0.48 -14.74
C VAL A 189 4.63 -1.67 -15.38
N SER A 190 5.44 -2.59 -15.90
CA SER A 190 4.98 -3.97 -16.03
C SER A 190 4.72 -4.49 -14.62
N PRO A 191 3.58 -5.15 -14.33
CA PRO A 191 3.30 -5.67 -13.01
C PRO A 191 4.42 -6.66 -12.63
N GLN A 192 5.38 -6.21 -11.82
CA GLN A 192 6.20 -7.15 -11.07
C GLN A 192 5.25 -7.77 -10.06
N LYS A 193 4.69 -8.91 -10.46
CA LYS A 193 3.78 -9.77 -9.70
C LYS A 193 4.49 -10.31 -8.46
N ALA A 194 4.87 -9.43 -7.54
CA ALA A 194 5.07 -9.82 -6.16
C ALA A 194 3.68 -9.91 -5.56
N PHE A 195 3.06 -11.08 -5.73
CA PHE A 195 1.86 -11.42 -5.00
C PHE A 195 2.28 -11.76 -3.58
N LEU A 196 1.75 -11.03 -2.61
CA LEU A 196 1.78 -11.46 -1.23
C LEU A 196 0.74 -12.58 -1.09
N LEU A 197 1.16 -13.82 -1.42
CA LEU A 197 0.34 -15.03 -1.39
C LEU A 197 0.33 -15.59 0.03
N GLY A 198 -0.59 -15.11 0.84
CA GLY A 198 -0.80 -15.64 2.19
C GLY A 198 -1.77 -14.75 2.92
N THR A 199 -2.77 -15.32 3.58
CA THR A 199 -3.60 -14.56 4.53
C THR A 199 -3.21 -14.99 5.94
N TYR A 200 -2.75 -14.04 6.76
CA TYR A 200 -2.30 -14.28 8.13
C TYR A 200 -3.31 -13.81 9.18
N ARG A 201 -4.41 -13.20 8.73
CA ARG A 201 -5.42 -12.60 9.62
C ARG A 201 -6.55 -13.57 9.99
N ASN A 202 -6.85 -14.55 9.14
CA ASN A 202 -7.99 -15.46 9.31
C ASN A 202 -7.51 -16.88 9.57
N SER A 203 -8.19 -17.60 10.46
CA SER A 203 -8.01 -19.04 10.58
C SER A 203 -8.48 -19.74 9.29
N PRO A 204 -8.00 -20.97 9.01
CA PRO A 204 -8.48 -21.74 7.87
C PRO A 204 -10.00 -21.88 7.81
N ASP A 205 -10.67 -21.99 8.96
CA ASP A 205 -12.12 -22.13 9.06
C ASP A 205 -12.85 -20.84 8.66
N VAL A 206 -12.37 -19.67 9.13
CA VAL A 206 -12.94 -18.36 8.76
C VAL A 206 -12.77 -18.11 7.27
N ALA A 207 -11.62 -18.47 6.70
CA ALA A 207 -11.41 -18.34 5.28
C ALA A 207 -12.28 -19.35 4.48
N GLN A 208 -12.39 -20.60 4.94
CA GLN A 208 -13.29 -21.57 4.31
C GLN A 208 -14.74 -21.06 4.28
N LEU A 209 -15.22 -20.47 5.38
CA LEU A 209 -16.53 -19.83 5.47
C LEU A 209 -16.68 -18.67 4.48
N ALA A 210 -15.71 -17.74 4.47
CA ALA A 210 -15.73 -16.59 3.55
C ALA A 210 -15.75 -17.03 2.07
N SER A 211 -15.13 -18.17 1.75
CA SER A 211 -15.12 -18.71 0.38
C SER A 211 -16.52 -19.00 -0.17
N TYR A 212 -17.51 -19.29 0.68
CA TYR A 212 -18.89 -19.54 0.24
C TYR A 212 -19.59 -18.28 -0.28
N PHE A 213 -19.09 -17.08 0.06
CA PHE A 213 -19.61 -15.80 -0.43
C PHE A 213 -18.95 -15.36 -1.75
N ILE A 214 -17.95 -16.09 -2.23
CA ILE A 214 -17.29 -15.82 -3.53
C ILE A 214 -17.97 -16.67 -4.59
N SER A 215 -18.87 -16.05 -5.37
CA SER A 215 -19.65 -16.74 -6.42
C SER A 215 -18.80 -17.21 -7.60
N ASP A 216 -17.74 -16.47 -7.92
CA ASP A 216 -16.84 -16.82 -9.02
C ASP A 216 -15.89 -17.96 -8.63
N ARG A 217 -15.92 -19.06 -9.39
CA ARG A 217 -15.18 -20.29 -9.07
C ARG A 217 -13.66 -20.10 -9.14
N GLN A 218 -13.18 -19.26 -10.07
CA GLN A 218 -11.75 -19.01 -10.24
C GLN A 218 -11.22 -18.14 -9.10
N ARG A 219 -11.90 -17.04 -8.78
CA ARG A 219 -11.60 -16.18 -7.63
C ARG A 219 -11.68 -16.95 -6.31
N ARG A 220 -12.65 -17.86 -6.16
CA ARG A 220 -12.76 -18.70 -4.97
C ARG A 220 -11.58 -19.65 -4.82
N ALA A 221 -11.13 -20.27 -5.92
CA ALA A 221 -9.95 -21.14 -5.92
C ALA A 221 -8.66 -20.36 -5.59
N GLU A 222 -8.50 -19.16 -6.17
CA GLU A 222 -7.39 -18.25 -5.86
C GLU A 222 -7.40 -17.81 -4.40
N TYR A 223 -8.57 -17.53 -3.83
CA TYR A 223 -8.70 -17.15 -2.43
C TYR A 223 -8.32 -18.30 -1.48
N LEU A 224 -8.80 -19.52 -1.74
CA LEU A 224 -8.53 -20.70 -0.90
C LEU A 224 -7.09 -21.20 -1.00
N SER A 225 -6.43 -21.08 -2.15
CA SER A 225 -5.02 -21.48 -2.30
C SER A 225 -4.07 -20.69 -1.39
N GLN A 226 -4.45 -19.45 -1.06
CA GLN A 226 -3.68 -18.54 -0.21
C GLN A 226 -3.81 -18.84 1.29
N VAL A 227 -4.82 -19.61 1.67
CA VAL A 227 -5.00 -20.10 3.05
C VAL A 227 -4.19 -21.38 3.25
N LYS A 228 -4.12 -22.23 2.22
CA LYS A 228 -3.40 -23.52 2.25
C LYS A 228 -1.87 -23.37 2.30
N GLY A 229 -1.33 -22.22 1.89
CA GLY A 229 0.10 -21.92 2.03
C GLY A 229 0.63 -21.95 3.48
N ASN A 230 -0.26 -21.92 4.48
CA ASN A 230 0.08 -21.98 5.90
C ASN A 230 -0.01 -23.39 6.52
N VAL A 231 -0.40 -24.43 5.77
CA VAL A 231 -0.51 -25.80 6.31
C VAL A 231 0.56 -26.68 5.68
N SER A 232 1.81 -26.48 6.08
CA SER A 232 2.89 -27.43 5.79
C SER A 232 3.75 -27.75 7.01
N PHE A 233 3.15 -27.82 8.20
CA PHE A 233 3.72 -28.54 9.34
C PHE A 233 2.56 -29.03 10.22
N PHE A 234 2.10 -30.26 10.02
CA PHE A 234 1.51 -31.19 11.01
C PHE A 234 0.91 -32.38 10.25
N VAL A 235 1.77 -33.20 9.65
CA VAL A 235 1.47 -34.62 9.47
C VAL A 235 2.66 -35.40 9.99
N SER A 236 2.68 -35.61 11.30
CA SER A 236 3.49 -36.68 11.89
C SER A 236 2.64 -37.44 12.90
N GLY A 237 2.41 -38.72 12.59
CA GLY A 237 2.16 -39.75 13.58
C GLY A 237 0.70 -40.03 13.89
N THR A 238 0.13 -40.99 13.19
CA THR A 238 -0.47 -42.19 13.81
C THR A 238 -0.71 -43.23 12.72
N LYS A 239 0.33 -44.01 12.40
CA LYS A 239 0.13 -45.36 11.89
C LYS A 239 -0.23 -46.22 13.11
N THR A 240 -1.51 -46.39 13.39
CA THR A 240 -1.97 -47.53 14.19
C THR A 240 -2.09 -48.71 13.24
N GLY A 241 -1.00 -49.47 13.11
CA GLY A 241 -1.08 -50.85 12.70
C GLY A 241 -1.58 -51.67 13.89
N VAL A 242 -2.61 -52.48 13.68
CA VAL A 242 -2.92 -53.62 14.55
C VAL A 242 -3.03 -54.83 13.64
N PRO A 243 -2.11 -55.80 13.73
CA PRO A 243 -2.33 -57.14 13.25
C PRO A 243 -2.53 -58.10 14.43
N SER A 244 -3.69 -58.74 14.47
CA SER A 244 -3.93 -60.16 14.83
C SER A 244 -5.43 -60.41 14.82
#